data_AF-A0AAV0QD39-F1
#
_entry.id   AF-A0AAV0QD39-F1
#
_cell.length_a   1.000
_cell.length_b   1.000
_cell.length_c   1.000
_cell.angle_alpha   90.00
_cell.angle_beta   90.00
_cell.angle_gamma   90.00
#
_symmetry.space_group_name_H-M   'P 1'
#
loop_
_entity.id
_entity.type
_entity.pdbx_description
1 polymer ?
#
loop_
_entity_poly.entity_id
_entity_poly.type
_entity_poly.pdbx_seq_one_letter_code
_entity_poly.pdbx_strand_id
1 'polypeptide(L)'
;MERLNVVVVRSALLLCLFATLASGQNCGRQAGGRTCANNQCCSQWGFCGTTDDHCNPAKNCQSTYHLYNPEQNGWSLTAVSAYCSTWDANKPLAWRRKYGWTAFCGPVGPRGQASCGRCLRVRYDRSYSSYLMYVRHVINQLFPITS
;
A
#
# COMPACT_ATOMS: atom_id res chain seq x y z
N MET A 1 -22.17 18.86 48.78
CA MET A 1 -21.82 17.66 47.98
C MET A 1 -22.38 17.70 46.56
N GLU A 2 -23.52 18.37 46.30
CA GLU A 2 -24.12 18.46 44.95
C GLU A 2 -23.30 19.27 43.94
N ARG A 3 -22.65 20.36 44.37
CA ARG A 3 -21.82 21.23 43.49
C ARG A 3 -20.55 20.55 42.98
N LEU A 4 -19.99 19.60 43.73
CA LEU A 4 -18.77 18.86 43.35
C LEU A 4 -19.07 17.89 42.20
N ASN A 5 -20.22 17.22 42.24
CA ASN A 5 -20.67 16.31 41.19
C ASN A 5 -20.95 17.04 39.86
N VAL A 6 -21.50 18.26 39.91
CA VAL A 6 -21.75 19.08 38.70
C VAL A 6 -20.45 19.50 38.01
N VAL A 7 -19.40 19.84 38.77
CA VAL A 7 -18.09 20.19 38.20
C VAL A 7 -17.42 18.95 37.60
N VAL A 8 -17.44 17.81 38.30
CA VAL A 8 -16.85 16.55 37.79
C VAL A 8 -17.57 16.09 36.52
N VAL A 9 -18.90 16.16 36.47
CA VAL A 9 -19.69 15.80 35.29
C VAL A 9 -19.44 16.75 34.13
N ARG A 10 -19.35 18.06 34.36
CA ARG A 10 -19.03 19.05 33.31
C ARG A 10 -17.61 18.90 32.76
N SER A 11 -16.62 18.67 33.63
CA SER A 11 -15.23 18.42 33.23
C SER A 11 -15.10 17.12 32.44
N ALA A 12 -15.79 16.06 32.87
CA ALA A 12 -15.84 14.78 32.13
C ALA A 12 -16.53 14.93 30.76
N LEU A 13 -17.63 15.69 30.67
CA LEU A 13 -18.29 15.99 29.39
C LEU A 13 -17.38 16.82 28.46
N LEU A 14 -16.65 17.80 28.98
CA LEU A 14 -15.68 18.59 28.19
C LEU A 14 -14.52 17.71 27.71
N LEU A 15 -13.96 16.84 28.57
CA LEU A 15 -12.92 15.87 28.19
C LEU A 15 -13.39 14.89 27.11
N CYS A 16 -14.63 14.41 27.17
CA CYS A 16 -15.21 13.56 26.11
C CYS A 16 -15.40 14.31 24.79
N LEU A 17 -15.70 15.61 24.81
CA LEU A 17 -15.82 16.44 23.61
C LEU A 17 -14.49 16.63 22.87
N PHE A 18 -13.35 16.62 23.58
CA PHE A 18 -12.02 16.66 22.94
C PHE A 18 -11.62 15.32 22.29
N ALA A 19 -12.20 14.20 22.73
CA ALA A 19 -11.87 12.87 22.21
C ALA A 19 -12.47 12.56 20.82
N THR A 20 -13.35 13.42 20.28
CA THR A 20 -14.02 13.19 18.99
C THR A 20 -13.30 13.79 17.78
N LEU A 21 -12.16 14.46 17.95
CA LEU A 21 -11.28 14.88 16.85
C LEU A 21 -10.37 13.73 16.38
N ALA A 22 -10.90 12.51 16.32
CA ALA A 22 -10.20 11.38 15.74
C ALA A 22 -10.07 11.60 14.23
N SER A 23 -8.87 12.00 13.79
CA SER A 23 -8.51 12.01 12.37
C SER A 23 -8.71 10.59 11.80
N GLY A 24 -9.76 10.41 11.00
CA GLY A 24 -10.01 9.14 10.33
C GLY A 24 -8.87 8.84 9.37
N GLN A 25 -8.10 7.79 9.64
CA GLN A 25 -7.09 7.30 8.71
C GLN A 25 -7.78 6.90 7.40
N ASN A 26 -7.21 7.29 6.26
CA ASN A 26 -7.85 7.15 4.95
C ASN A 26 -7.19 6.08 4.06
N CYS A 27 -6.05 5.52 4.47
CA CYS A 27 -5.36 4.47 3.73
C CYS A 27 -4.59 3.48 4.63
N GLY A 28 -4.11 2.41 4.01
CA GLY A 28 -3.16 1.49 4.63
C GLY A 28 -3.79 0.58 5.66
N ARG A 29 -2.97 0.01 6.57
CA ARG A 29 -3.43 -0.99 7.56
C ARG A 29 -4.49 -0.43 8.51
N GLN A 30 -4.50 0.89 8.72
CA GLN A 30 -5.45 1.58 9.58
C GLN A 30 -6.84 1.72 8.92
N ALA A 31 -6.91 1.67 7.58
CA ALA A 31 -8.14 1.83 6.80
C ALA A 31 -8.48 0.57 5.99
N GLY A 32 -8.21 -0.62 6.55
CA GLY A 32 -8.56 -1.90 5.90
C GLY A 32 -7.84 -2.17 4.58
N GLY A 33 -6.64 -1.61 4.38
CA GLY A 33 -5.87 -1.76 3.15
C GLY A 33 -6.29 -0.83 2.01
N ARG A 34 -7.15 0.15 2.27
CA ARG A 34 -7.60 1.13 1.26
C ARG A 34 -6.40 1.87 0.64
N THR A 35 -6.42 1.99 -0.69
CA THR A 35 -5.44 2.76 -1.46
C THR A 35 -5.84 4.23 -1.53
N CYS A 36 -4.84 5.08 -1.77
CA CYS A 36 -5.09 6.49 -2.03
C CYS A 36 -5.49 6.71 -3.49
N ALA A 37 -6.38 7.67 -3.74
CA ALA A 37 -6.70 8.13 -5.08
C ALA A 37 -5.53 8.91 -5.70
N ASN A 38 -5.59 9.15 -7.02
CA ASN A 38 -4.65 10.01 -7.75
C ASN A 38 -3.17 9.61 -7.59
N ASN A 39 -2.87 8.31 -7.45
CA ASN A 39 -1.52 7.79 -7.25
C ASN A 39 -0.78 8.39 -6.04
N GLN A 40 -1.49 8.86 -5.02
CA GLN A 40 -0.89 9.33 -3.77
C GLN A 40 -0.33 8.15 -2.96
N CYS A 41 0.66 8.44 -2.12
CA CYS A 41 1.25 7.44 -1.23
C CYS A 41 0.52 7.41 0.10
N CYS A 42 0.54 6.24 0.72
CA CYS A 42 0.04 6.08 2.08
C CYS A 42 1.19 6.21 3.08
N SER A 43 1.16 7.22 3.94
CA SER A 43 2.16 7.41 4.99
C SER A 43 2.14 6.27 5.99
N GLN A 44 3.19 6.14 6.81
CA GLN A 44 3.25 5.15 7.89
C GLN A 44 2.07 5.25 8.87
N TRP A 45 1.44 6.42 8.93
CA TRP A 45 0.33 6.78 9.81
C TRP A 45 -1.07 6.56 9.21
N GLY A 46 -1.15 6.14 7.93
CA GLY A 46 -2.43 5.85 7.28
C GLY A 46 -3.10 7.08 6.67
N PHE A 47 -2.29 8.05 6.24
CA PHE A 47 -2.76 9.25 5.53
C PHE A 47 -2.25 9.30 4.10
N CYS A 48 -3.10 9.71 3.17
CA CYS A 48 -2.76 9.93 1.77
C CYS A 48 -2.06 11.27 1.53
N GLY A 49 -0.99 11.26 0.75
CA GLY A 49 -0.30 12.47 0.31
C GLY A 49 0.80 12.21 -0.70
N THR A 50 1.41 13.28 -1.20
CA THR A 50 2.49 13.23 -2.22
C THR A 50 3.84 13.71 -1.70
N THR A 51 3.91 14.19 -0.45
CA THR A 51 5.17 14.67 0.12
C THR A 51 6.10 13.51 0.48
N ASP A 52 7.37 13.83 0.74
CA ASP A 52 8.38 12.86 1.17
C ASP A 52 7.91 12.05 2.41
N ASP A 53 7.22 12.67 3.36
CA ASP A 53 6.68 11.98 4.55
C ASP A 53 5.63 10.90 4.23
N HIS A 54 4.98 11.01 3.07
CA HIS A 54 3.98 10.06 2.62
C HIS A 54 4.59 8.98 1.74
N CYS A 55 5.56 9.35 0.90
CA CYS A 55 6.04 8.53 -0.20
C CYS A 55 7.42 7.91 0.02
N ASN A 56 8.19 8.35 1.01
CA ASN A 56 9.56 7.89 1.20
C ASN A 56 9.57 6.50 1.86
N PRO A 57 10.14 5.47 1.22
CA PRO A 57 10.28 4.15 1.82
C PRO A 57 11.10 4.16 3.12
N ALA A 58 12.06 5.07 3.26
CA ALA A 58 12.84 5.25 4.49
C ALA A 58 12.00 5.82 5.65
N LYS A 59 10.85 6.45 5.34
CA LYS A 59 9.86 6.93 6.31
C LYS A 59 8.67 5.96 6.45
N ASN A 60 8.87 4.70 6.06
CA ASN A 60 7.89 3.61 6.19
C ASN A 60 6.55 3.87 5.48
N CYS A 61 6.59 4.44 4.26
CA CYS A 61 5.40 4.50 3.43
C CYS A 61 4.78 3.10 3.27
N GLN A 62 3.46 3.00 3.41
CA GLN A 62 2.74 1.73 3.39
C GLN A 62 2.47 1.28 1.96
N SER A 63 2.83 0.05 1.64
CA SER A 63 2.38 -0.65 0.43
C SER A 63 1.03 -1.31 0.66
N THR A 64 0.15 -1.29 -0.33
CA THR A 64 -1.07 -2.09 -0.34
C THR A 64 -0.84 -3.44 -1.02
N TYR A 65 -1.84 -4.32 -0.93
CA TYR A 65 -1.83 -5.61 -1.60
C TYR A 65 -2.91 -5.65 -2.68
N HIS A 66 -2.63 -6.39 -3.75
CA HIS A 66 -3.62 -6.75 -4.75
C HIS A 66 -3.50 -8.26 -5.01
N LEU A 67 -4.64 -8.94 -5.03
CA LEU A 67 -4.70 -10.40 -5.15
C LEU A 67 -4.67 -10.83 -6.62
N TYR A 68 -3.47 -10.90 -7.20
CA TYR A 68 -3.28 -11.35 -8.59
C TYR A 68 -3.48 -12.86 -8.78
N ASN A 69 -3.43 -13.65 -7.71
CA ASN A 69 -3.52 -15.11 -7.72
C ASN A 69 -2.76 -15.77 -8.88
N PRO A 70 -1.43 -15.52 -9.01
CA PRO A 70 -0.67 -15.93 -10.18
C PRO A 70 -0.68 -17.44 -10.39
N GLU A 71 -0.74 -18.24 -9.33
CA GLU A 71 -0.83 -19.71 -9.43
C GLU A 71 -2.12 -20.17 -10.09
N GLN A 72 -3.26 -19.57 -9.73
CA GLN A 72 -4.57 -19.88 -10.31
C GLN A 72 -4.66 -19.48 -11.79
N ASN A 73 -3.96 -18.40 -12.16
CA ASN A 73 -3.92 -17.88 -13.52
C ASN A 73 -2.74 -18.40 -14.37
N GLY A 74 -2.11 -19.51 -13.97
CA GLY A 74 -1.02 -20.14 -14.73
C GLY A 74 0.23 -19.25 -14.89
N TRP A 75 0.41 -18.29 -13.98
CA TRP A 75 1.41 -17.23 -14.03
C TRP A 75 1.33 -16.39 -15.31
N SER A 76 0.14 -16.28 -15.92
CA SER A 76 -0.08 -15.52 -17.15
C SER A 76 -0.23 -14.03 -16.85
N LEU A 77 0.69 -13.21 -17.37
CA LEU A 77 0.60 -11.75 -17.23
C LEU A 77 -0.60 -11.18 -17.99
N THR A 78 -1.00 -11.81 -19.11
CA THR A 78 -2.17 -11.37 -19.89
C THR A 78 -3.47 -11.67 -19.17
N ALA A 79 -3.56 -12.77 -18.39
CA ALA A 79 -4.76 -13.15 -17.67
C ALA A 79 -5.16 -12.16 -16.57
N VAL A 80 -4.18 -11.43 -16.02
CA VAL A 80 -4.42 -10.40 -14.99
C VAL A 80 -4.34 -8.97 -15.56
N SER A 81 -4.37 -8.84 -16.89
CA SER A 81 -4.21 -7.56 -17.59
C SER A 81 -3.00 -6.77 -17.09
N ALA A 82 -1.88 -7.47 -16.83
CA ALA A 82 -0.69 -6.83 -16.31
C ALA A 82 -0.14 -5.84 -17.34
N TYR A 83 0.17 -4.61 -16.92
CA TYR A 83 0.77 -3.60 -17.80
C TYR A 83 2.01 -4.12 -18.53
N CYS A 84 2.86 -4.91 -17.86
CA CYS A 84 4.06 -5.46 -18.46
C CYS A 84 3.81 -6.66 -19.39
N SER A 85 2.56 -7.12 -19.55
CA SER A 85 2.23 -8.23 -20.46
C SER A 85 2.67 -7.98 -21.90
N THR A 86 2.64 -6.73 -22.35
CA THR A 86 3.12 -6.32 -23.69
C THR A 86 4.55 -6.77 -23.99
N TRP A 87 5.43 -6.82 -22.99
CA TRP A 87 6.85 -7.14 -23.17
C TRP A 87 7.30 -8.42 -22.46
N ASP A 88 6.61 -8.80 -21.38
CA ASP A 88 7.03 -9.87 -20.48
C ASP A 88 6.14 -11.12 -20.54
N ALA A 89 4.99 -11.10 -21.23
CA ALA A 89 4.07 -12.24 -21.28
C ALA A 89 4.71 -13.51 -21.86
N ASN A 90 5.56 -13.36 -22.89
CA ASN A 90 6.18 -14.47 -23.59
C ASN A 90 7.44 -15.02 -22.90
N LYS A 91 7.79 -14.52 -21.72
CA LYS A 91 8.95 -15.05 -20.99
C LYS A 91 8.69 -16.47 -20.47
N PRO A 92 9.75 -17.29 -20.32
CA PRO A 92 9.63 -18.66 -19.85
C PRO A 92 8.85 -18.75 -18.54
N LEU A 93 8.08 -19.83 -18.36
CA LEU A 93 7.30 -20.05 -17.13
C LEU A 93 8.17 -19.97 -15.87
N ALA A 94 9.37 -20.57 -15.92
CA ALA A 94 10.36 -20.49 -14.85
C ALA A 94 10.71 -19.04 -14.46
N TRP A 95 10.77 -18.12 -15.44
CA TRP A 95 11.01 -16.70 -15.17
C TRP A 95 9.80 -16.03 -14.52
N ARG A 96 8.59 -16.33 -14.99
CA ARG A 96 7.33 -15.75 -14.51
C ARG A 96 7.02 -16.17 -13.07
N ARG A 97 7.37 -17.41 -12.68
CA ARG A 97 7.13 -17.97 -11.34
C ARG A 97 8.29 -17.86 -10.35
N LYS A 98 9.42 -17.27 -10.75
CA LYS A 98 10.61 -17.22 -9.89
C LYS A 98 10.40 -16.38 -8.62
N TYR A 99 9.61 -15.33 -8.71
CA TYR A 99 9.37 -14.35 -7.65
C TYR A 99 7.90 -13.95 -7.62
N GLY A 100 7.43 -13.48 -6.45
CA GLY A 100 6.09 -12.90 -6.32
C GLY A 100 5.92 -11.65 -7.21
N TRP A 101 4.68 -11.34 -7.57
CA TRP A 101 4.35 -10.23 -8.45
C TRP A 101 4.00 -8.98 -7.65
N THR A 102 4.42 -7.82 -8.14
CA THR A 102 4.10 -6.54 -7.52
C THR A 102 3.84 -5.45 -8.56
N ALA A 103 3.04 -4.47 -8.15
CA ALA A 103 2.97 -3.17 -8.79
C ALA A 103 3.90 -2.20 -8.05
N PHE A 104 4.53 -1.28 -8.78
CA PHE A 104 5.36 -0.24 -8.18
C PHE A 104 4.94 1.12 -8.71
N CYS A 105 4.56 2.02 -7.81
CA CYS A 105 4.21 3.40 -8.10
C CYS A 105 4.99 4.40 -7.22
N GLY A 106 6.12 3.97 -6.65
CA GLY A 106 6.91 4.82 -5.76
C GLY A 106 7.50 6.06 -6.44
N PRO A 107 7.87 7.10 -5.67
CA PRO A 107 8.43 8.34 -6.17
C PRO A 107 9.85 8.18 -6.74
N VAL A 108 10.56 7.10 -6.41
CA VAL A 108 11.97 6.88 -6.75
C VAL A 108 12.12 5.56 -7.50
N GLY A 109 12.73 5.61 -8.69
CA GLY A 109 13.00 4.43 -9.52
C GLY A 109 12.45 4.56 -10.94
N PRO A 110 12.74 3.57 -11.81
CA PRO A 110 12.17 3.54 -13.14
C PRO A 110 10.65 3.45 -13.06
N ARG A 111 9.96 3.98 -14.09
CA ARG A 111 8.50 3.93 -14.24
C ARG A 111 8.10 3.34 -15.59
N GLY A 112 6.87 2.85 -15.67
CA GLY A 112 6.30 2.31 -16.90
C GLY A 112 7.13 1.13 -17.43
N GLN A 113 7.34 1.11 -18.75
CA GLN A 113 8.07 0.03 -19.41
C GLN A 113 9.45 -0.23 -18.82
N ALA A 114 10.17 0.83 -18.40
CA ALA A 114 11.52 0.69 -17.82
C ALA A 114 11.54 -0.07 -16.49
N SER A 115 10.40 -0.21 -15.83
CA SER A 115 10.23 -0.96 -14.58
C SER A 115 9.93 -2.44 -14.84
N CYS A 116 9.39 -2.78 -16.01
CA CYS A 116 8.92 -4.12 -16.31
C CYS A 116 10.04 -5.16 -16.17
N GLY A 117 9.72 -6.24 -15.46
CA GLY A 117 10.63 -7.34 -15.24
C GLY A 117 11.76 -7.05 -14.25
N ARG A 118 11.90 -5.83 -13.70
CA ARG A 118 12.88 -5.55 -12.65
C ARG A 118 12.48 -6.18 -11.33
N CYS A 119 13.48 -6.57 -10.55
CA CYS A 119 13.28 -7.07 -9.20
C CYS A 119 13.38 -5.93 -8.19
N LEU A 120 12.46 -5.91 -7.24
CA LEU A 120 12.53 -5.06 -6.06
C LEU A 120 12.84 -5.93 -4.86
N ARG A 121 13.74 -5.45 -4.01
CA ARG A 121 14.03 -6.04 -2.70
C ARG A 121 13.19 -5.31 -1.67
N VAL A 122 12.12 -5.94 -1.20
CA VAL A 122 11.20 -5.38 -0.21
C VAL A 122 11.61 -5.86 1.18
N ARG A 123 11.69 -4.93 2.13
CA ARG A 123 11.88 -5.24 3.55
C ARG A 123 10.50 -5.22 4.22
N TYR A 124 10.12 -6.34 4.80
CA TYR A 124 8.94 -6.42 5.66
C TYR A 124 9.39 -6.31 7.10
N ASP A 125 9.01 -5.23 7.79
CA ASP A 125 9.35 -5.00 9.19
C ASP A 125 8.11 -5.25 10.07
N ARG A 126 8.13 -6.35 10.83
CA ARG A 126 7.27 -6.52 12.00
C ARG A 126 8.12 -6.20 13.22
N SER A 127 7.50 -5.72 14.30
CA SER A 127 8.12 -5.26 15.55
C SER A 127 9.23 -6.14 16.17
N TYR A 128 9.47 -7.36 15.67
CA TYR A 128 10.53 -8.27 16.10
C TYR A 128 11.21 -9.07 14.96
N SER A 129 10.90 -8.84 13.68
CA SER A 129 11.56 -9.57 12.58
C SER A 129 11.48 -8.82 11.25
N SER A 130 12.62 -8.73 10.57
CA SER A 130 12.72 -8.16 9.23
C SER A 130 12.99 -9.26 8.19
N TYR A 131 12.13 -9.36 7.18
CA TYR A 131 12.29 -10.31 6.07
C TYR A 131 12.57 -9.56 4.77
N LEU A 132 13.49 -10.09 3.97
CA LEU A 132 13.76 -9.60 2.63
C LEU A 132 13.02 -10.47 1.62
N MET A 133 12.21 -9.83 0.78
CA MET A 133 11.43 -10.49 -0.25
C MET A 133 11.83 -9.92 -1.61
N TYR A 134 12.06 -10.80 -2.58
CA TYR A 134 12.21 -10.38 -3.97
C TYR A 134 10.86 -10.46 -4.66
N VAL A 135 10.43 -9.34 -5.22
CA VAL A 135 9.21 -9.24 -6.01
C VAL A 135 9.54 -8.69 -7.39
N ARG A 136 8.81 -9.13 -8.40
CA ARG A 136 8.98 -8.66 -9.76
C ARG A 136 7.91 -7.64 -10.11
N HIS A 137 8.35 -6.50 -10.61
CA HIS A 137 7.43 -5.50 -11.12
C HIS A 137 6.79 -5.99 -12.42
N VAL A 138 5.46 -6.11 -12.40
CA VAL A 138 4.67 -6.58 -13.56
C VAL A 138 3.55 -5.60 -13.94
N ILE A 139 3.25 -4.60 -13.10
CA ILE A 139 2.11 -3.69 -13.29
C ILE A 139 2.48 -2.24 -12.95
N ASN A 140 2.20 -1.31 -13.86
CA ASN A 140 2.15 0.12 -13.59
C ASN A 140 0.69 0.60 -13.44
N GLN A 141 0.45 1.52 -12.51
CA GLN A 141 -0.87 2.07 -12.18
C GLN A 141 -1.47 2.84 -13.36
N LEU A 142 -2.28 2.16 -14.18
CA LEU A 142 -3.36 2.76 -14.96
C LEU A 142 -4.49 1.73 -15.11
N PHE A 143 -5.05 1.25 -14.01
CA PHE A 143 -6.44 0.78 -14.05
C PHE A 143 -7.12 1.06 -12.70
N PRO A 144 -8.12 1.96 -12.66
CA PRO A 144 -9.34 1.59 -11.99
C PRO A 144 -9.88 0.34 -12.71
N ILE A 145 -9.72 -0.83 -12.09
CA ILE A 145 -10.54 -1.99 -12.45
C ILE A 145 -11.91 -1.71 -11.86
N THR A 146 -12.70 -0.88 -12.55
CA THR A 146 -14.15 -0.88 -12.39
C THR A 146 -14.67 -2.09 -13.14
N SER A 147 -15.25 -3.01 -12.35
CA SER A 147 -16.36 -3.92 -12.67
C SER A 147 -16.29 -4.75 -13.95
#